data_AF-A1SVP7-F1
#
_entry.id   AF-A1SVP7-F1
#
_cell.length_a   1.000
_cell.length_b   1.000
_cell.length_c   1.000
_cell.angle_alpha   90.00
_cell.angle_beta   90.00
_cell.angle_gamma   90.00
#
_symmetry.space_group_name_H-M   'P 1'
#
loop_
_entity.id
_entity.type
_entity.pdbx_description
1 polymer ?
#
loop_
_entity_poly.entity_id
_entity_poly.type
_entity_poly.pdbx_seq_one_letter_code
_entity_poly.pdbx_strand_id
1 'polypeptide(L)'
;MKNKTLKKGHVFSGGLLALSMLGSISVASAANGFVEDFSGGNLPSHLEAVGGVGTWYSQGTRCCSGQVGGAVFEDGHVRFQGRDTRGDYSGGLRSYLRTIETDYSSVSFVAEVTVTIPEVPRSGRNIVFFGLGPVLPVDKYGGPGTEAGSGISIGTLPTNFAPQFQVWNGVKPETKADVACGGNGTHRMRLEWNAETKTAVTSIDQDYSGGTFSADCTLPPITSFADQPNGSGRIFIGGDWDAIFDDLEVTIAHISPFKSHAAIAGGAINIAASSTVNGDLAAQAAVVIGANSVVHNIYAGAAVTTGALSTVENIFSGAAAGIGANAEAQNIHAGAAITLGASGQVQAVYAGAAITLGAGASTNGVLNDDANGDQYADAEDIHNSGNMAKVIAEITKTQSALSALKPSSANGPLYTTMGTRTLAPGVWEGSAVSIAASSTITFDADEYTDNKDHVWVINLSEALTVGASTHFEIIGLGNGDTASIIWNVGAAVTLGAGTSFRGTAFVGGAVNAATSSVSCGHLYATGAISIGSIGVDSAGSPITCENSDAVFTYLETLD
;
A
#
# COMPACT_ATOMS: atom_id res chain seq x y z
N MET A 1 44.57 13.47 62.10
CA MET A 1 44.11 13.52 63.51
C MET A 1 42.62 13.86 63.54
N LYS A 2 41.83 13.07 64.30
CA LYS A 2 40.48 13.35 64.84
C LYS A 2 39.38 13.60 63.78
N ASN A 3 38.59 12.62 63.37
CA ASN A 3 37.59 11.86 64.14
C ASN A 3 36.66 12.77 64.99
N LYS A 4 35.43 12.97 64.53
CA LYS A 4 34.29 13.23 65.42
C LYS A 4 32.99 12.69 64.86
N THR A 5 32.43 11.81 65.67
CA THR A 5 31.31 10.91 65.47
C THR A 5 30.01 11.56 65.99
N LEU A 6 28.92 11.30 65.27
CA LEU A 6 27.50 11.16 65.68
C LEU A 6 26.88 12.07 66.77
N LYS A 7 25.72 12.64 66.42
CA LYS A 7 24.51 12.57 67.27
C LYS A 7 23.29 12.13 66.46
N LYS A 8 22.62 11.10 66.99
CA LYS A 8 21.35 10.50 66.56
C LYS A 8 20.17 11.43 66.85
N GLY A 9 19.16 11.41 65.97
CA GLY A 9 17.77 11.72 66.26
C GLY A 9 16.88 10.80 65.43
N HIS A 10 16.15 9.92 66.10
CA HIS A 10 15.30 8.87 65.51
C HIS A 10 13.91 9.42 65.14
N VAL A 11 13.39 8.90 64.02
CA VAL A 11 12.00 8.43 63.78
C VAL A 11 10.89 9.47 63.68
N PHE A 12 10.43 9.68 62.45
CA PHE A 12 9.00 9.59 62.14
C PHE A 12 8.78 8.74 60.88
N SER A 13 7.92 7.75 61.07
CA SER A 13 7.33 6.82 60.11
C SER A 13 6.42 7.55 59.12
N GLY A 14 6.45 7.16 57.84
CA GLY A 14 5.51 7.61 56.82
C GLY A 14 5.95 7.19 55.43
N GLY A 15 5.75 5.93 55.09
CA GLY A 15 5.91 5.45 53.72
C GLY A 15 4.80 5.99 52.81
N LEU A 16 5.15 6.30 51.58
CA LEU A 16 4.34 5.92 50.42
C LEU A 16 5.21 5.96 49.17
N LEU A 17 5.22 4.84 48.45
CA LEU A 17 5.77 4.68 47.12
C LEU A 17 5.13 5.71 46.16
N ALA A 18 5.95 6.42 45.40
CA ALA A 18 5.55 6.98 44.12
C ALA A 18 6.37 6.30 43.03
N LEU A 19 5.90 5.13 42.61
CA LEU A 19 6.28 4.48 41.37
C LEU A 19 5.49 5.20 40.28
N SER A 20 6.09 6.19 39.63
CA SER A 20 5.45 6.87 38.49
C SER A 20 5.40 5.90 37.31
N MET A 21 4.19 5.45 37.00
CA MET A 21 3.83 4.75 35.78
C MET A 21 4.30 5.57 34.56
N LEU A 22 5.36 5.09 33.89
CA LEU A 22 5.52 5.30 32.46
C LEU A 22 4.40 4.49 31.80
N GLY A 23 3.34 5.18 31.38
CA GLY A 23 2.32 4.59 30.53
C GLY A 23 2.98 4.15 29.23
N SER A 24 2.88 2.86 28.94
CA SER A 24 3.22 2.29 27.64
C SER A 24 2.39 3.01 26.58
N ILE A 25 3.02 3.88 25.78
CA ILE A 25 2.40 4.36 24.55
C ILE A 25 2.32 3.12 23.66
N SER A 26 1.12 2.57 23.45
CA SER A 26 0.90 1.50 22.50
C SER A 26 1.18 2.07 21.11
N VAL A 27 2.29 1.67 20.51
CA VAL A 27 2.61 1.96 19.12
C VAL A 27 1.51 1.30 18.27
N ALA A 28 0.88 2.07 17.40
CA ALA A 28 -0.07 1.59 16.41
C ALA A 28 0.54 0.41 15.63
N SER A 29 -0.13 -0.75 15.60
CA SER A 29 0.33 -1.87 14.76
C SER A 29 -0.13 -1.67 13.32
N ALA A 30 0.75 -1.99 12.36
CA ALA A 30 0.48 -1.87 10.93
C ALA A 30 -0.70 -2.77 10.52
N ALA A 31 -1.52 -2.28 9.59
CA ALA A 31 -2.61 -3.03 8.98
C ALA A 31 -2.07 -4.21 8.16
N ASN A 32 -2.66 -5.39 8.34
CA ASN A 32 -2.36 -6.60 7.57
C ASN A 32 -3.64 -7.18 6.97
N GLY A 33 -3.48 -7.98 5.92
CA GLY A 33 -4.55 -8.81 5.41
C GLY A 33 -4.78 -10.04 6.30
N PHE A 34 -6.01 -10.52 6.36
CA PHE A 34 -6.38 -11.73 7.10
C PHE A 34 -7.66 -12.36 6.55
N VAL A 35 -7.89 -13.63 6.90
CA VAL A 35 -9.16 -14.34 6.67
C VAL A 35 -9.62 -14.87 8.02
N GLU A 36 -10.87 -14.63 8.36
CA GLU A 36 -11.50 -15.10 9.60
C GLU A 36 -12.85 -15.74 9.30
N ASP A 37 -12.91 -17.05 9.51
CA ASP A 37 -14.11 -17.89 9.32
C ASP A 37 -14.86 -18.16 10.64
N PHE A 38 -14.41 -17.58 11.76
CA PHE A 38 -14.96 -17.76 13.10
C PHE A 38 -15.09 -19.22 13.59
N SER A 39 -14.49 -20.18 12.88
CA SER A 39 -14.57 -21.63 13.17
C SER A 39 -13.95 -22.01 14.51
N GLY A 40 -13.06 -21.15 15.04
CA GLY A 40 -12.44 -21.29 16.35
C GLY A 40 -13.39 -21.13 17.54
N GLY A 41 -14.63 -20.65 17.33
CA GLY A 41 -15.67 -20.54 18.36
C GLY A 41 -15.32 -19.58 19.52
N ASN A 42 -14.35 -18.69 19.32
CA ASN A 42 -13.88 -17.70 20.29
C ASN A 42 -13.53 -16.39 19.57
N LEU A 43 -13.35 -15.30 20.32
CA LEU A 43 -12.91 -14.02 19.77
C LEU A 43 -11.54 -14.16 19.08
N PRO A 44 -11.43 -13.85 17.77
CA PRO A 44 -10.15 -13.89 17.06
C PRO A 44 -9.12 -12.94 17.63
N SER A 45 -7.85 -13.34 17.62
CA SER A 45 -6.75 -12.57 18.23
C SER A 45 -6.44 -11.22 17.55
N HIS A 46 -6.93 -11.01 16.33
CA HIS A 46 -6.78 -9.77 15.57
C HIS A 46 -8.03 -8.87 15.65
N LEU A 47 -9.08 -9.30 16.36
CA LEU A 47 -10.30 -8.53 16.60
C LEU A 47 -10.47 -8.22 18.09
N GLU A 48 -11.11 -7.09 18.38
CA GLU A 48 -11.57 -6.75 19.72
C GLU A 48 -13.07 -6.43 19.71
N ALA A 49 -13.74 -6.79 20.81
CA ALA A 49 -15.13 -6.42 21.02
C ALA A 49 -15.22 -4.96 21.48
N VAL A 50 -16.07 -4.19 20.82
CA VAL A 50 -16.33 -2.79 21.14
C VAL A 50 -17.69 -2.70 21.82
N GLY A 51 -17.68 -2.31 23.10
CA GLY A 51 -18.87 -2.39 23.97
C GLY A 51 -20.05 -1.55 23.50
N GLY A 52 -21.27 -2.11 23.61
CA GLY A 52 -22.52 -1.41 23.35
C GLY A 52 -22.82 -0.35 24.42
N VAL A 53 -22.73 0.93 24.04
CA VAL A 53 -23.07 2.06 24.92
C VAL A 53 -24.49 2.54 24.60
N GLY A 54 -25.45 2.21 25.44
CA GLY A 54 -26.73 2.93 25.50
C GLY A 54 -26.47 4.34 26.03
N THR A 55 -26.76 5.37 25.24
CA THR A 55 -26.49 6.76 25.62
C THR A 55 -27.54 7.30 26.61
N TRP A 56 -27.12 7.50 27.87
CA TRP A 56 -27.44 8.71 28.65
C TRP A 56 -26.18 9.17 29.38
N TYR A 57 -25.64 10.31 28.96
CA TYR A 57 -24.46 10.95 29.52
C TYR A 57 -24.59 11.18 31.04
N SER A 58 -23.51 10.90 31.77
CA SER A 58 -23.08 11.56 33.02
C SER A 58 -23.80 11.30 34.36
N GLN A 59 -24.93 10.61 34.46
CA GLN A 59 -25.42 10.11 35.76
C GLN A 59 -26.08 8.74 35.57
N GLY A 60 -25.66 7.75 36.35
CA GLY A 60 -26.00 6.34 36.20
C GLY A 60 -27.48 6.06 35.94
N THR A 61 -27.86 5.95 34.67
CA THR A 61 -29.20 5.55 34.28
C THR A 61 -29.11 4.34 33.36
N ARG A 62 -29.46 3.19 33.94
CA ARG A 62 -29.71 1.93 33.26
C ARG A 62 -30.82 2.15 32.24
N CYS A 63 -30.54 2.09 30.95
CA CYS A 63 -31.55 1.55 30.04
C CYS A 63 -31.46 0.04 30.14
N CYS A 64 -32.58 -0.60 30.48
CA CYS A 64 -32.71 -2.04 30.65
C CYS A 64 -31.74 -2.65 31.69
N SER A 65 -31.94 -2.31 32.97
CA SER A 65 -31.63 -3.18 34.12
C SER A 65 -30.30 -3.98 34.12
N GLY A 66 -29.21 -3.49 33.52
CA GLY A 66 -27.87 -4.12 33.60
C GLY A 66 -27.52 -5.10 32.48
N GLN A 67 -27.98 -4.89 31.24
CA GLN A 67 -27.65 -5.77 30.11
C GLN A 67 -26.62 -5.19 29.14
N VAL A 68 -25.81 -6.08 28.57
CA VAL A 68 -24.77 -5.82 27.57
C VAL A 68 -25.10 -6.72 26.37
N GLY A 69 -25.39 -6.16 25.20
CA GLY A 69 -25.38 -6.92 23.95
C GLY A 69 -23.97 -7.40 23.65
N GLY A 70 -23.81 -8.50 22.92
CA GLY A 70 -22.49 -9.05 22.66
C GLY A 70 -22.41 -9.94 21.42
N ALA A 71 -21.19 -10.07 20.91
CA ALA A 71 -20.83 -11.07 19.92
C ALA A 71 -20.83 -12.46 20.57
N VAL A 72 -21.52 -13.41 19.96
CA VAL A 72 -21.55 -14.82 20.36
C VAL A 72 -20.95 -15.62 19.22
N PHE A 73 -19.90 -16.38 19.53
CA PHE A 73 -19.19 -17.23 18.57
C PHE A 73 -19.73 -18.65 18.72
N GLU A 74 -20.40 -19.15 17.69
CA GLU A 74 -21.03 -20.47 17.70
C GLU A 74 -21.13 -21.00 16.27
N ASP A 75 -21.08 -22.32 16.11
CA ASP A 75 -21.28 -23.01 14.83
C ASP A 75 -20.51 -22.41 13.63
N GLY A 76 -19.28 -21.95 13.88
CA GLY A 76 -18.40 -21.37 12.87
C GLY A 76 -18.82 -20.01 12.35
N HIS A 77 -19.54 -19.20 13.13
CA HIS A 77 -19.87 -17.83 12.77
C HIS A 77 -19.92 -16.95 14.02
N VAL A 78 -20.03 -15.64 13.82
CA VAL A 78 -20.32 -14.69 14.90
C VAL A 78 -21.74 -14.14 14.76
N ARG A 79 -22.52 -14.28 15.83
CA ARG A 79 -23.88 -13.75 15.95
C ARG A 79 -23.93 -12.59 16.93
N PHE A 80 -24.51 -11.46 16.51
CA PHE A 80 -24.69 -10.30 17.38
C PHE A 80 -26.08 -10.31 18.03
N GLN A 81 -26.12 -10.57 19.34
CA GLN A 81 -27.36 -10.70 20.10
C GLN A 81 -27.69 -9.42 20.89
N GLY A 82 -28.91 -8.90 20.70
CA GLY A 82 -29.51 -7.87 21.56
C GLY A 82 -30.76 -8.40 22.27
N ARG A 83 -30.59 -9.21 23.33
CA ARG A 83 -31.74 -9.75 24.08
C ARG A 83 -31.99 -8.97 25.37
N ASP A 84 -33.17 -8.37 25.54
CA ASP A 84 -33.62 -7.83 26.84
C ASP A 84 -34.09 -8.97 27.77
N THR A 85 -33.78 -8.89 29.07
CA THR A 85 -34.17 -9.81 30.15
C THR A 85 -35.69 -9.82 30.39
N ARG A 86 -36.42 -8.81 29.94
CA ARG A 86 -37.88 -8.75 29.98
C ARG A 86 -38.54 -9.56 28.86
N GLY A 87 -37.75 -10.12 27.94
CA GLY A 87 -38.28 -10.72 26.71
C GLY A 87 -38.99 -9.71 25.80
N ASP A 88 -38.90 -8.41 26.11
CA ASP A 88 -39.40 -7.34 25.28
C ASP A 88 -38.31 -6.88 24.31
N TYR A 89 -38.71 -6.83 23.05
CA TYR A 89 -37.76 -6.68 21.97
C TYR A 89 -37.40 -5.20 21.73
N SER A 90 -36.99 -4.41 22.73
CA SER A 90 -36.67 -2.99 22.50
C SER A 90 -35.28 -2.84 21.87
N GLY A 91 -35.23 -2.44 20.59
CA GLY A 91 -34.00 -2.23 19.82
C GLY A 91 -33.10 -1.16 20.44
N GLY A 92 -31.79 -1.41 20.41
CA GLY A 92 -30.79 -0.49 20.96
C GLY A 92 -29.56 -1.15 21.59
N LEU A 93 -29.39 -2.48 21.49
CA LEU A 93 -28.23 -3.20 22.02
C LEU A 93 -27.31 -3.68 20.89
N ARG A 94 -26.94 -2.76 20.00
CA ARG A 94 -25.96 -3.02 18.94
C ARG A 94 -24.58 -3.28 19.53
N SER A 95 -23.88 -4.23 18.93
CA SER A 95 -22.54 -4.65 19.35
C SER A 95 -21.65 -4.78 18.12
N TYR A 96 -20.35 -4.57 18.31
CA TYR A 96 -19.38 -4.52 17.22
C TYR A 96 -18.12 -5.30 17.57
N LEU A 97 -17.51 -5.88 16.54
CA LEU A 97 -16.11 -6.27 16.53
C LEU A 97 -15.35 -5.32 15.61
N ARG A 98 -14.10 -5.01 15.95
CA ARG A 98 -13.20 -4.28 15.06
C ARG A 98 -11.79 -4.85 15.12
N THR A 99 -10.99 -4.56 14.11
CA THR A 99 -9.56 -4.92 14.10
C THR A 99 -8.83 -4.27 15.28
N ILE A 100 -7.87 -4.99 15.87
CA ILE A 100 -6.95 -4.44 16.88
C ILE A 100 -5.90 -3.56 16.20
N GLU A 101 -5.53 -3.92 14.98
CA GLU A 101 -4.69 -3.11 14.11
C GLU A 101 -5.35 -1.76 13.84
N THR A 102 -4.52 -0.73 13.86
CA THR A 102 -5.01 0.62 14.07
C THR A 102 -5.29 1.34 12.77
N ASP A 103 -4.54 1.15 11.68
CA ASP A 103 -4.64 2.07 10.53
C ASP A 103 -4.77 1.39 9.17
N TYR A 104 -5.98 0.93 8.87
CA TYR A 104 -6.41 0.54 7.52
C TYR A 104 -6.75 1.77 6.65
N SER A 105 -6.87 2.98 7.21
CA SER A 105 -7.11 4.19 6.39
C SER A 105 -5.87 4.67 5.64
N SER A 106 -4.68 4.22 6.05
CA SER A 106 -3.39 4.53 5.42
C SER A 106 -2.97 3.54 4.34
N VAL A 107 -3.73 2.46 4.08
CA VAL A 107 -3.42 1.46 3.05
C VAL A 107 -4.66 1.17 2.23
N SER A 108 -4.53 0.95 0.92
CA SER A 108 -5.66 0.50 0.12
C SER A 108 -6.01 -0.96 0.47
N PHE A 109 -7.29 -1.31 0.45
CA PHE A 109 -7.73 -2.67 0.75
C PHE A 109 -9.07 -3.01 0.11
N VAL A 110 -9.30 -4.31 -0.07
CA VAL A 110 -10.60 -4.91 -0.31
C VAL A 110 -10.96 -5.72 0.93
N ALA A 111 -12.07 -5.38 1.58
CA ALA A 111 -12.60 -6.14 2.69
C ALA A 111 -13.96 -6.71 2.31
N GLU A 112 -14.16 -7.98 2.57
CA GLU A 112 -15.38 -8.70 2.26
C GLU A 112 -15.89 -9.47 3.47
N VAL A 113 -17.21 -9.60 3.60
CA VAL A 113 -17.81 -10.37 4.68
C VAL A 113 -19.14 -10.98 4.24
N THR A 114 -19.35 -12.23 4.63
CA THR A 114 -20.64 -12.91 4.47
C THR A 114 -21.55 -12.49 5.62
N VAL A 115 -22.75 -12.00 5.32
CA VAL A 115 -23.75 -11.60 6.31
C VAL A 115 -25.03 -12.38 6.11
N THR A 116 -25.66 -12.80 7.20
CA THR A 116 -27.01 -13.36 7.16
C THR A 116 -27.95 -12.55 8.02
N ILE A 117 -29.01 -12.03 7.38
CA ILE A 117 -30.10 -11.30 8.02
C ILE A 117 -31.29 -12.26 8.14
N PRO A 118 -31.62 -12.75 9.34
CA PRO A 118 -32.73 -13.68 9.51
C PRO A 118 -34.08 -12.98 9.26
N GLU A 119 -35.07 -13.74 8.80
CA GLU A 119 -36.44 -13.25 8.75
C GLU A 119 -37.03 -13.22 10.16
N VAL A 120 -37.40 -12.03 10.63
CA VAL A 120 -38.08 -11.86 11.92
C VAL A 120 -39.46 -11.25 11.73
N PRO A 121 -40.46 -11.63 12.55
CA PRO A 121 -41.83 -11.14 12.42
C PRO A 121 -42.06 -9.68 12.84
N ARG A 122 -41.02 -8.93 13.25
CA ARG A 122 -41.14 -7.54 13.74
C ARG A 122 -40.20 -6.59 12.98
N SER A 123 -40.74 -5.47 12.52
CA SER A 123 -40.06 -4.51 11.64
C SER A 123 -38.81 -3.86 12.26
N GLY A 124 -37.72 -3.79 11.47
CA GLY A 124 -36.63 -2.82 11.64
C GLY A 124 -35.50 -3.16 12.58
N ARG A 125 -35.27 -4.46 12.86
CA ARG A 125 -34.46 -4.87 14.00
C ARG A 125 -33.17 -5.58 13.63
N ASN A 126 -33.08 -6.24 12.47
CA ASN A 126 -31.89 -7.00 12.06
C ASN A 126 -31.00 -6.17 11.15
N ILE A 127 -30.34 -5.17 11.72
CA ILE A 127 -29.46 -4.26 10.96
C ILE A 127 -28.04 -4.75 11.09
N VAL A 128 -27.38 -4.98 9.96
CA VAL A 128 -25.94 -5.26 9.87
C VAL A 128 -25.19 -3.98 9.55
N PHE A 129 -23.98 -3.89 10.08
CA PHE A 129 -23.01 -2.85 9.83
C PHE A 129 -21.67 -3.48 9.49
N PHE A 130 -21.04 -2.95 8.46
CA PHE A 130 -19.69 -3.28 8.02
C PHE A 130 -19.00 -1.99 7.59
N GLY A 131 -17.73 -1.77 7.89
CA GLY A 131 -17.10 -0.51 7.50
C GLY A 131 -15.69 -0.27 8.00
N LEU A 132 -15.26 0.99 7.84
CA LEU A 132 -13.94 1.49 8.20
C LEU A 132 -14.08 2.71 9.10
N GLY A 133 -13.46 2.72 10.28
CA GLY A 133 -13.43 3.89 11.15
C GLY A 133 -13.24 3.55 12.63
N PRO A 134 -13.37 4.55 13.52
CA PRO A 134 -13.12 4.36 14.95
C PRO A 134 -14.20 3.54 15.67
N VAL A 135 -15.38 3.32 15.06
CA VAL A 135 -16.61 2.69 15.63
C VAL A 135 -17.22 3.45 16.82
N LEU A 136 -16.41 4.17 17.60
CA LEU A 136 -16.81 4.94 18.76
C LEU A 136 -16.61 6.45 18.56
N PRO A 137 -17.48 7.28 19.17
CA PRO A 137 -18.69 6.90 19.91
C PRO A 137 -19.83 6.40 18.99
N VAL A 138 -20.67 5.49 19.50
CA VAL A 138 -21.92 5.11 18.81
C VAL A 138 -22.96 6.23 18.92
N ASP A 139 -23.83 6.38 17.92
CA ASP A 139 -24.88 7.40 17.94
C ASP A 139 -26.00 7.09 18.96
N LYS A 140 -26.99 7.98 19.00
CA LYS A 140 -28.22 7.86 19.82
C LYS A 140 -28.96 6.53 19.65
N TYR A 141 -28.79 5.83 18.52
CA TYR A 141 -29.44 4.55 18.21
C TYR A 141 -28.46 3.37 18.30
N GLY A 142 -27.26 3.58 18.83
CA GLY A 142 -26.22 2.57 18.94
C GLY A 142 -25.56 2.23 17.61
N GLY A 143 -25.82 2.97 16.53
CA GLY A 143 -25.11 2.82 15.25
C GLY A 143 -23.68 3.35 15.36
N PRO A 144 -22.76 2.99 14.46
CA PRO A 144 -21.46 3.65 14.43
C PRO A 144 -21.72 5.16 14.23
N GLY A 145 -21.24 6.01 15.13
CA GLY A 145 -21.93 7.27 15.38
C GLY A 145 -21.78 8.34 14.29
N THR A 146 -22.86 9.07 14.01
CA THR A 146 -22.81 10.37 13.32
C THR A 146 -22.06 11.45 14.12
N GLU A 147 -21.90 11.26 15.44
CA GLU A 147 -21.04 12.09 16.31
C GLU A 147 -19.58 11.60 16.34
N ALA A 148 -19.27 10.42 15.81
CA ALA A 148 -17.90 9.94 15.64
C ALA A 148 -17.20 10.57 14.43
N GLY A 149 -17.92 11.32 13.59
CA GLY A 149 -17.40 12.23 12.57
C GLY A 149 -16.47 11.67 11.49
N SER A 150 -16.22 10.36 11.45
CA SER A 150 -14.95 9.88 10.85
C SER A 150 -14.95 8.42 10.37
N GLY A 151 -16.09 7.85 9.99
CA GLY A 151 -16.15 6.45 9.54
C GLY A 151 -17.03 6.26 8.31
N ILE A 152 -16.64 5.30 7.48
CA ILE A 152 -17.47 4.69 6.45
C ILE A 152 -18.22 3.55 7.11
N SER A 153 -19.53 3.52 6.89
CA SER A 153 -20.30 2.35 7.26
C SER A 153 -21.31 2.02 6.18
N ILE A 154 -21.25 0.75 5.84
CA ILE A 154 -22.16 0.03 4.97
C ILE A 154 -23.18 -0.64 5.88
N GLY A 155 -24.44 -0.58 5.49
CA GLY A 155 -25.49 -1.34 6.15
C GLY A 155 -26.47 -1.90 5.14
N THR A 156 -27.06 -3.05 5.49
CA THR A 156 -28.26 -3.55 4.83
C THR A 156 -29.37 -3.71 5.87
N LEU A 157 -30.58 -3.35 5.46
CA LEU A 157 -31.78 -3.35 6.29
C LEU A 157 -32.69 -4.53 5.92
N PRO A 158 -33.42 -5.12 6.89
CA PRO A 158 -34.29 -6.26 6.63
C PRO A 158 -35.51 -5.87 5.80
N THR A 159 -36.06 -6.85 5.07
CA THR A 159 -37.20 -6.69 4.14
C THR A 159 -38.44 -6.14 4.81
N ASN A 160 -38.65 -6.45 6.10
CA ASN A 160 -39.81 -6.02 6.87
C ASN A 160 -39.70 -4.57 7.41
N PHE A 161 -38.69 -3.81 6.99
CA PHE A 161 -38.45 -2.44 7.43
C PHE A 161 -38.41 -1.46 6.25
N ALA A 162 -37.33 -1.52 5.48
CA ALA A 162 -37.07 -0.76 4.27
C ALA A 162 -35.82 -1.40 3.65
N PRO A 163 -35.94 -2.51 2.90
CA PRO A 163 -34.77 -3.19 2.35
C PRO A 163 -33.98 -2.20 1.49
N GLN A 164 -32.78 -1.90 1.93
CA GLN A 164 -31.85 -1.06 1.19
C GLN A 164 -30.43 -1.42 1.58
N PHE A 165 -29.56 -1.39 0.58
CA PHE A 165 -28.12 -1.40 0.76
C PHE A 165 -27.66 0.06 0.78
N GLN A 166 -27.01 0.47 1.85
CA GLN A 166 -26.66 1.88 2.06
C GLN A 166 -25.23 2.04 2.56
N VAL A 167 -24.60 3.14 2.17
CA VAL A 167 -23.32 3.59 2.70
C VAL A 167 -23.46 5.04 3.18
N TRP A 168 -22.80 5.33 4.29
CA TRP A 168 -22.74 6.66 4.86
C TRP A 168 -21.33 6.96 5.36
N ASN A 169 -20.88 8.20 5.15
CA ASN A 169 -19.73 8.77 5.85
C ASN A 169 -20.25 9.64 7.01
N GLY A 170 -19.57 9.61 8.16
CA GLY A 170 -19.99 10.35 9.37
C GLY A 170 -20.09 11.88 9.20
N VAL A 171 -19.81 12.43 8.02
CA VAL A 171 -19.91 13.85 7.65
C VAL A 171 -21.15 14.04 6.76
N LYS A 172 -22.23 14.62 7.30
CA LYS A 172 -23.40 14.97 6.47
C LYS A 172 -22.93 15.84 5.29
N PRO A 173 -23.19 15.46 4.01
CA PRO A 173 -24.46 14.90 3.55
C PRO A 173 -24.36 13.62 2.68
N GLU A 174 -23.24 12.90 2.61
CA GLU A 174 -23.11 11.76 1.68
C GLU A 174 -23.68 10.44 2.25
N THR A 175 -24.99 10.28 2.14
CA THR A 175 -25.64 8.97 2.21
C THR A 175 -26.00 8.51 0.81
N LYS A 176 -25.52 7.33 0.41
CA LYS A 176 -25.95 6.64 -0.82
C LYS A 176 -26.72 5.40 -0.42
N ALA A 177 -27.81 5.12 -1.12
CA ALA A 177 -28.59 3.91 -0.88
C ALA A 177 -29.19 3.40 -2.19
N ASP A 178 -29.26 2.09 -2.32
CA ASP A 178 -30.04 1.40 -3.34
C ASP A 178 -31.16 0.61 -2.65
N VAL A 179 -32.40 0.98 -2.95
CA VAL A 179 -33.61 0.38 -2.38
C VAL A 179 -34.03 -0.90 -3.10
N ALA A 180 -33.40 -1.24 -4.22
CA ALA A 180 -33.60 -2.51 -4.90
C ALA A 180 -32.77 -3.65 -4.26
N CYS A 181 -31.82 -3.30 -3.40
CA CYS A 181 -30.79 -4.22 -2.90
C CYS A 181 -30.81 -4.34 -1.37
N GLY A 182 -30.30 -5.45 -0.85
CA GLY A 182 -30.36 -5.80 0.57
C GLY A 182 -31.61 -6.61 0.94
N GLY A 183 -32.05 -6.51 2.19
CA GLY A 183 -33.17 -7.30 2.72
C GLY A 183 -32.74 -8.46 3.61
N ASN A 184 -33.67 -9.40 3.80
CA ASN A 184 -33.39 -10.65 4.50
C ASN A 184 -32.68 -11.63 3.55
N GLY A 185 -31.87 -12.53 4.09
CA GLY A 185 -31.12 -13.52 3.32
C GLY A 185 -29.66 -13.58 3.72
N THR A 186 -28.90 -14.39 2.98
CA THR A 186 -27.44 -14.44 3.08
C THR A 186 -26.86 -13.62 1.94
N HIS A 187 -25.92 -12.74 2.23
CA HIS A 187 -25.31 -11.81 1.26
C HIS A 187 -23.80 -11.78 1.47
N ARG A 188 -23.05 -11.43 0.44
CA ARG A 188 -21.62 -11.08 0.56
C ARG A 188 -21.51 -9.57 0.34
N MET A 189 -20.91 -8.86 1.28
CA MET A 189 -20.71 -7.41 1.20
C MET A 189 -19.23 -7.11 0.98
N ARG A 190 -18.92 -6.10 0.17
CA ARG A 190 -17.55 -5.67 -0.13
C ARG A 190 -17.36 -4.17 0.11
N LEU A 191 -16.21 -3.84 0.69
CA LEU A 191 -15.66 -2.49 0.84
C LEU A 191 -14.30 -2.43 0.15
N GLU A 192 -14.20 -1.65 -0.91
CA GLU A 192 -12.93 -1.32 -1.56
C GLU A 192 -12.53 0.09 -1.11
N TRP A 193 -11.38 0.22 -0.46
CA TRP A 193 -10.83 1.49 0.01
C TRP A 193 -9.55 1.82 -0.76
N ASN A 194 -9.49 3.02 -1.32
CA ASN A 194 -8.29 3.57 -1.94
C ASN A 194 -7.69 4.65 -1.01
N ALA A 195 -6.51 4.36 -0.47
CA ALA A 195 -5.82 5.26 0.45
C ALA A 195 -5.22 6.50 -0.22
N GLU A 196 -4.88 6.46 -1.50
CA GLU A 196 -4.33 7.59 -2.26
C GLU A 196 -5.43 8.63 -2.53
N THR A 197 -6.55 8.19 -3.09
CA THR A 197 -7.67 9.08 -3.44
C THR A 197 -8.62 9.34 -2.26
N LYS A 198 -8.45 8.60 -1.15
CA LYS A 198 -9.34 8.62 0.03
C LYS A 198 -10.81 8.37 -0.34
N THR A 199 -11.03 7.41 -1.25
CA THR A 199 -12.36 7.04 -1.74
C THR A 199 -12.70 5.60 -1.41
N ALA A 200 -13.98 5.33 -1.13
CA ALA A 200 -14.49 3.97 -1.00
C ALA A 200 -15.55 3.63 -2.02
N VAL A 201 -15.49 2.40 -2.52
CA VAL A 201 -16.53 1.76 -3.33
C VAL A 201 -17.13 0.61 -2.52
N THR A 202 -18.45 0.50 -2.53
CA THR A 202 -19.16 -0.49 -1.72
C THR A 202 -20.16 -1.24 -2.57
N SER A 203 -20.15 -2.56 -2.46
CA SER A 203 -20.99 -3.44 -3.27
C SER A 203 -21.55 -4.61 -2.45
N ILE A 204 -22.61 -5.21 -2.97
CA ILE A 204 -23.30 -6.36 -2.37
C ILE A 204 -23.64 -7.39 -3.46
N ASP A 205 -23.40 -8.65 -3.14
CA ASP A 205 -23.84 -9.85 -3.85
C ASP A 205 -24.98 -10.45 -3.01
N GLN A 206 -26.19 -10.35 -3.53
CA GLN A 206 -27.43 -10.76 -2.88
C GLN A 206 -27.63 -12.27 -3.01
N ASP A 207 -28.30 -12.85 -2.01
CA ASP A 207 -28.57 -14.29 -1.96
C ASP A 207 -27.31 -15.16 -2.19
N TYR A 208 -26.16 -14.67 -1.72
CA TYR A 208 -24.86 -15.30 -1.88
C TYR A 208 -24.89 -16.74 -1.34
N SER A 209 -24.47 -17.67 -2.20
CA SER A 209 -24.48 -19.12 -1.94
C SER A 209 -23.09 -19.75 -1.95
N GLY A 210 -22.04 -18.93 -1.85
CA GLY A 210 -20.63 -19.32 -1.97
C GLY A 210 -20.08 -19.13 -3.38
N GLY A 211 -18.76 -18.98 -3.49
CA GLY A 211 -18.04 -18.86 -4.77
C GLY A 211 -17.35 -17.50 -4.95
N THR A 212 -17.15 -17.08 -6.19
CA THR A 212 -16.57 -15.77 -6.49
C THR A 212 -17.61 -14.67 -6.29
N PHE A 213 -17.23 -13.60 -5.60
CA PHE A 213 -18.07 -12.42 -5.44
C PHE A 213 -18.50 -11.84 -6.79
N SER A 214 -19.80 -11.63 -6.96
CA SER A 214 -20.39 -11.00 -8.14
C SER A 214 -21.38 -9.93 -7.68
N ALA A 215 -20.99 -8.66 -7.73
CA ALA A 215 -21.85 -7.57 -7.27
C ALA A 215 -23.16 -7.51 -8.06
N ASP A 216 -24.29 -7.70 -7.39
CA ASP A 216 -25.61 -7.35 -7.92
C ASP A 216 -25.82 -5.83 -7.89
N CYS A 217 -25.29 -5.19 -6.83
CA CYS A 217 -25.43 -3.76 -6.64
C CYS A 217 -24.12 -3.13 -6.17
N THR A 218 -23.77 -1.98 -6.76
CA THR A 218 -22.61 -1.18 -6.39
C THR A 218 -23.05 0.26 -6.20
N LEU A 219 -22.78 0.83 -5.02
CA LEU A 219 -23.11 2.22 -4.74
C LEU A 219 -22.05 3.14 -5.35
N PRO A 220 -22.42 4.38 -5.75
CA PRO A 220 -21.44 5.36 -6.21
C PRO A 220 -20.34 5.59 -5.17
N PRO A 221 -19.09 5.85 -5.60
CA PRO A 221 -17.98 6.07 -4.67
C PRO A 221 -18.30 7.19 -3.66
N ILE A 222 -17.87 7.00 -2.42
CA ILE A 222 -17.95 8.04 -1.38
C ILE A 222 -16.56 8.63 -1.15
N THR A 223 -16.52 9.94 -0.90
CA THR A 223 -15.27 10.68 -0.67
C THR A 223 -15.31 11.31 0.72
N SER A 224 -14.17 11.78 1.24
CA SER A 224 -13.99 12.46 2.55
C SER A 224 -13.54 11.59 3.74
N PHE A 225 -12.23 11.36 3.81
CA PHE A 225 -11.48 11.20 5.07
C PHE A 225 -10.64 12.46 5.41
N ALA A 226 -10.80 13.55 4.66
CA ALA A 226 -9.83 14.65 4.58
C ALA A 226 -9.71 15.55 5.83
N ASP A 227 -10.68 15.54 6.75
CA ASP A 227 -10.71 16.45 7.90
C ASP A 227 -10.64 15.71 9.25
N GLN A 228 -9.61 14.89 9.49
CA GLN A 228 -9.32 14.38 10.84
C GLN A 228 -7.84 14.54 11.24
N PRO A 229 -7.57 15.17 12.39
CA PRO A 229 -6.26 15.17 13.02
C PRO A 229 -6.08 13.85 13.80
N ASN A 230 -5.37 12.89 13.22
CA ASN A 230 -4.87 11.66 13.85
C ASN A 230 -5.96 10.68 14.34
N GLY A 231 -6.16 9.55 13.65
CA GLY A 231 -6.86 8.41 14.28
C GLY A 231 -7.28 7.25 13.38
N SER A 232 -6.33 6.42 12.95
CA SER A 232 -6.48 4.96 12.96
C SER A 232 -7.81 4.39 12.42
N GLY A 233 -7.97 4.30 11.09
CA GLY A 233 -9.11 3.62 10.46
C GLY A 233 -9.11 2.12 10.74
N ARG A 234 -10.11 1.60 11.45
CA ARG A 234 -10.21 0.17 11.78
C ARG A 234 -11.35 -0.48 11.02
N ILE A 235 -11.17 -1.70 10.52
CA ILE A 235 -12.25 -2.45 9.89
C ILE A 235 -13.15 -2.98 11.00
N PHE A 236 -14.46 -2.87 10.82
CA PHE A 236 -15.43 -3.32 11.80
C PHE A 236 -16.63 -4.02 11.18
N ILE A 237 -17.18 -4.94 11.96
CA ILE A 237 -18.46 -5.59 11.72
C ILE A 237 -19.33 -5.46 12.96
N GLY A 238 -20.64 -5.45 12.79
CA GLY A 238 -21.53 -5.45 13.94
C GLY A 238 -22.99 -5.41 13.54
N GLY A 239 -23.84 -5.61 14.51
CA GLY A 239 -25.27 -5.66 14.25
C GLY A 239 -26.08 -5.76 15.51
N ASP A 240 -27.35 -6.10 15.32
CA ASP A 240 -28.31 -6.36 16.38
C ASP A 240 -29.24 -7.49 15.90
N TRP A 241 -29.98 -8.09 16.84
CA TRP A 241 -31.06 -9.03 16.56
C TRP A 241 -30.70 -10.25 15.70
N ASP A 242 -29.69 -11.00 16.13
CA ASP A 242 -29.28 -12.25 15.49
C ASP A 242 -28.76 -12.07 14.06
N ALA A 243 -28.24 -10.88 13.75
CA ALA A 243 -27.36 -10.67 12.61
C ALA A 243 -26.15 -11.60 12.73
N ILE A 244 -25.91 -12.41 11.70
CA ILE A 244 -24.81 -13.37 11.62
C ILE A 244 -23.78 -12.85 10.62
N PHE A 245 -22.51 -12.96 10.98
CA PHE A 245 -21.38 -12.66 10.11
C PHE A 245 -20.46 -13.88 10.04
N ASP A 246 -19.91 -14.11 8.86
CA ASP A 246 -18.99 -15.19 8.56
C ASP A 246 -18.00 -14.76 7.46
N ASP A 247 -16.91 -15.51 7.31
CA ASP A 247 -15.89 -15.34 6.25
C ASP A 247 -15.39 -13.89 6.10
N LEU A 248 -15.04 -13.20 7.20
CA LEU A 248 -14.45 -11.86 7.10
C LEU A 248 -13.05 -11.98 6.48
N GLU A 249 -12.89 -11.45 5.27
CA GLU A 249 -11.64 -11.43 4.52
C GLU A 249 -11.21 -9.99 4.30
N VAL A 250 -9.95 -9.71 4.57
CA VAL A 250 -9.32 -8.42 4.28
C VAL A 250 -8.08 -8.68 3.47
N THR A 251 -8.11 -8.20 2.23
CA THR A 251 -6.99 -8.22 1.31
C THR A 251 -6.46 -6.80 1.20
N ILE A 252 -5.22 -6.56 1.64
CA ILE A 252 -4.59 -5.26 1.41
C ILE A 252 -4.34 -5.14 -0.09
N ALA A 253 -4.98 -4.15 -0.71
CA ALA A 253 -4.76 -3.81 -2.10
C ALA A 253 -3.40 -3.13 -2.11
N HIS A 254 -2.40 -3.84 -2.62
CA HIS A 254 -1.10 -3.26 -2.84
C HIS A 254 -1.29 -2.16 -3.89
N ILE A 255 -1.39 -0.89 -3.48
CA ILE A 255 -0.88 0.17 -4.35
C ILE A 255 0.58 -0.18 -4.48
N SER A 256 0.92 -0.70 -5.64
CA SER A 256 2.23 -1.21 -5.91
C SER A 256 3.24 -0.10 -5.61
N PRO A 257 4.14 -0.24 -4.61
CA PRO A 257 5.15 0.78 -4.30
C PRO A 257 6.04 1.09 -5.51
N PHE A 258 5.91 0.29 -6.56
CA PHE A 258 6.54 0.38 -7.85
C PHE A 258 6.12 1.62 -8.65
N LYS A 259 4.86 2.07 -8.60
CA LYS A 259 4.31 3.00 -9.61
C LYS A 259 5.05 4.35 -9.70
N SER A 260 5.47 4.92 -8.58
CA SER A 260 6.23 6.18 -8.55
C SER A 260 7.73 6.00 -8.82
N HIS A 261 8.25 4.77 -8.79
CA HIS A 261 9.67 4.48 -8.85
C HIS A 261 10.10 4.05 -10.25
N ALA A 262 11.01 4.80 -10.86
CA ALA A 262 11.69 4.38 -12.08
C ALA A 262 12.58 3.15 -11.83
N ALA A 263 13.20 3.08 -10.64
CA ALA A 263 13.97 1.91 -10.23
C ALA A 263 13.95 1.66 -8.72
N ILE A 264 13.91 0.38 -8.35
CA ILE A 264 14.03 -0.11 -6.97
C ILE A 264 15.07 -1.21 -6.91
N ALA A 265 16.02 -1.13 -5.97
CA ALA A 265 17.10 -2.09 -5.80
C ALA A 265 17.23 -2.58 -4.35
N GLY A 266 17.38 -3.90 -4.16
CA GLY A 266 17.84 -4.45 -2.88
C GLY A 266 19.35 -4.25 -2.65
N GLY A 267 20.09 -3.91 -3.70
CA GLY A 267 21.48 -3.45 -3.63
C GLY A 267 21.61 -1.93 -3.78
N ALA A 268 22.72 -1.50 -4.39
CA ALA A 268 22.96 -0.09 -4.74
C ALA A 268 22.37 0.25 -6.12
N ILE A 269 22.02 1.51 -6.34
CA ILE A 269 21.70 2.06 -7.67
C ILE A 269 22.85 2.95 -8.13
N ASN A 270 23.32 2.74 -9.35
CA ASN A 270 24.29 3.60 -10.03
C ASN A 270 23.69 4.09 -11.36
N ILE A 271 23.48 5.39 -11.48
CA ILE A 271 23.03 6.06 -12.71
C ILE A 271 24.24 6.73 -13.37
N ALA A 272 24.37 6.60 -14.69
CA ALA A 272 25.45 7.25 -15.42
C ALA A 272 25.35 8.80 -15.38
N ALA A 273 26.38 9.45 -15.91
CA ALA A 273 26.36 10.91 -16.11
C ALA A 273 25.48 11.27 -17.32
N SER A 274 25.04 12.53 -17.37
CA SER A 274 24.19 13.06 -18.45
C SER A 274 22.92 12.24 -18.64
N SER A 275 22.32 11.82 -17.52
CA SER A 275 21.23 10.86 -17.49
C SER A 275 19.95 11.47 -16.98
N THR A 276 18.82 11.09 -17.56
CA THR A 276 17.50 11.48 -17.07
C THR A 276 16.80 10.25 -16.52
N VAL A 277 16.16 10.41 -15.36
CA VAL A 277 15.31 9.39 -14.73
C VAL A 277 13.92 9.97 -14.57
N ASN A 278 12.96 9.43 -15.31
CA ASN A 278 11.56 9.83 -15.23
C ASN A 278 10.83 9.09 -14.09
N GLY A 279 11.14 9.46 -12.85
CA GLY A 279 10.56 8.86 -11.65
C GLY A 279 11.53 8.81 -10.48
N ASP A 280 11.11 8.16 -9.40
CA ASP A 280 11.88 8.06 -8.16
C ASP A 280 12.89 6.89 -8.21
N LEU A 281 13.95 7.00 -7.40
CA LEU A 281 14.94 5.95 -7.21
C LEU A 281 14.92 5.47 -5.77
N ALA A 282 14.81 4.16 -5.55
CA ALA A 282 14.90 3.58 -4.20
C ALA A 282 15.93 2.44 -4.11
N ALA A 283 16.81 2.48 -3.12
CA ALA A 283 17.84 1.45 -2.92
C ALA A 283 18.04 1.13 -1.44
N GLN A 284 18.03 -0.16 -1.06
CA GLN A 284 18.40 -0.56 0.32
C GLN A 284 19.83 -0.13 0.68
N ALA A 285 20.74 -0.08 -0.29
CA ALA A 285 22.10 0.39 -0.10
C ALA A 285 22.26 1.87 -0.52
N ALA A 286 23.31 2.17 -1.27
CA ALA A 286 23.61 3.54 -1.71
C ALA A 286 22.97 3.84 -3.08
N VAL A 287 22.65 5.11 -3.32
CA VAL A 287 22.30 5.63 -4.64
C VAL A 287 23.38 6.60 -5.09
N VAL A 288 23.95 6.35 -6.26
CA VAL A 288 24.93 7.23 -6.91
C VAL A 288 24.39 7.64 -8.26
N ILE A 289 24.32 8.94 -8.51
CA ILE A 289 23.98 9.46 -9.84
C ILE A 289 25.17 10.23 -10.41
N GLY A 290 25.43 10.06 -11.70
CA GLY A 290 26.48 10.78 -12.39
C GLY A 290 26.23 12.28 -12.48
N ALA A 291 27.22 13.00 -13.02
CA ALA A 291 27.14 14.44 -13.23
C ALA A 291 26.11 14.80 -14.31
N ASN A 292 25.51 15.99 -14.22
CA ASN A 292 24.53 16.50 -15.17
C ASN A 292 23.33 15.56 -15.34
N SER A 293 22.90 14.92 -14.25
CA SER A 293 21.77 14.00 -14.26
C SER A 293 20.55 14.61 -13.58
N VAL A 294 19.36 14.26 -14.06
CA VAL A 294 18.08 14.75 -13.54
C VAL A 294 17.28 13.58 -12.99
N VAL A 295 16.85 13.70 -11.73
CA VAL A 295 16.05 12.71 -10.99
C VAL A 295 15.00 13.45 -10.18
N HIS A 296 13.83 12.84 -9.96
CA HIS A 296 12.85 13.36 -9.00
C HIS A 296 13.34 13.11 -7.57
N ASN A 297 12.82 12.08 -6.89
CA ASN A 297 13.19 11.78 -5.52
C ASN A 297 14.17 10.60 -5.44
N ILE A 298 15.04 10.64 -4.44
CA ILE A 298 16.01 9.58 -4.16
C ILE A 298 15.81 9.08 -2.73
N TYR A 299 15.63 7.77 -2.60
CA TYR A 299 15.48 7.04 -1.34
C TYR A 299 16.63 6.04 -1.22
N ALA A 300 17.43 6.15 -0.17
CA ALA A 300 18.56 5.25 0.05
C ALA A 300 18.68 4.84 1.51
N GLY A 301 18.79 3.53 1.78
CA GLY A 301 19.05 3.02 3.13
C GLY A 301 20.44 3.35 3.64
N ALA A 302 21.40 3.54 2.75
CA ALA A 302 22.75 4.00 3.06
C ALA A 302 22.96 5.43 2.57
N ALA A 303 23.99 5.66 1.75
CA ALA A 303 24.40 6.98 1.32
C ALA A 303 23.82 7.39 -0.04
N VAL A 304 23.61 8.69 -0.24
CA VAL A 304 23.31 9.27 -1.56
C VAL A 304 24.49 10.12 -2.02
N THR A 305 24.91 9.97 -3.27
CA THR A 305 25.92 10.84 -3.90
C THR A 305 25.45 11.28 -5.27
N THR A 306 25.31 12.59 -5.47
CA THR A 306 25.00 13.15 -6.78
C THR A 306 26.23 13.76 -7.43
N GLY A 307 26.33 13.64 -8.75
CA GLY A 307 27.39 14.26 -9.52
C GLY A 307 27.24 15.79 -9.62
N ALA A 308 28.27 16.45 -10.14
CA ALA A 308 28.24 17.88 -10.40
C ALA A 308 27.16 18.25 -11.42
N LEU A 309 26.55 19.43 -11.30
CA LEU A 309 25.50 19.92 -12.21
C LEU A 309 24.22 19.07 -12.26
N SER A 310 24.05 18.12 -11.33
CA SER A 310 22.84 17.29 -11.29
C SER A 310 21.70 18.03 -10.59
N THR A 311 20.47 17.72 -10.97
CA THR A 311 19.24 18.26 -10.37
C THR A 311 18.45 17.11 -9.76
N VAL A 312 18.14 17.25 -8.47
CA VAL A 312 17.31 16.30 -7.73
C VAL A 312 16.20 17.09 -7.04
N GLU A 313 15.00 16.52 -6.90
CA GLU A 313 13.98 17.15 -6.07
C GLU A 313 14.30 16.90 -4.60
N ASN A 314 14.03 15.71 -4.08
CA ASN A 314 14.28 15.39 -2.68
C ASN A 314 15.24 14.21 -2.53
N ILE A 315 16.10 14.28 -1.51
CA ILE A 315 17.03 13.23 -1.15
C ILE A 315 16.71 12.75 0.27
N PHE A 316 16.53 11.44 0.41
CA PHE A 316 16.31 10.76 1.68
C PHE A 316 17.35 9.66 1.83
N SER A 317 18.19 9.79 2.85
CA SER A 317 19.35 8.93 3.07
C SER A 317 19.38 8.44 4.52
N GLY A 318 19.43 7.12 4.72
CA GLY A 318 19.61 6.54 6.04
C GLY A 318 20.98 6.86 6.66
N ALA A 319 21.99 7.17 5.83
CA ALA A 319 23.33 7.55 6.26
C ALA A 319 23.72 8.97 5.78
N ALA A 320 24.74 9.09 4.95
CA ALA A 320 25.26 10.38 4.49
C ALA A 320 24.72 10.75 3.10
N ALA A 321 24.40 12.03 2.90
CA ALA A 321 24.01 12.55 1.59
C ALA A 321 25.03 13.59 1.09
N GLY A 322 25.39 13.50 -0.18
CA GLY A 322 26.30 14.42 -0.83
C GLY A 322 25.77 14.87 -2.17
N ILE A 323 25.83 16.18 -2.45
CA ILE A 323 25.60 16.70 -3.79
C ILE A 323 26.88 17.27 -4.40
N GLY A 324 27.03 17.10 -5.71
CA GLY A 324 28.20 17.57 -6.46
C GLY A 324 28.30 19.09 -6.56
N ALA A 325 29.40 19.57 -7.15
CA ALA A 325 29.58 21.00 -7.40
C ALA A 325 28.53 21.53 -8.40
N ASN A 326 27.95 22.70 -8.13
CA ASN A 326 26.87 23.30 -8.91
C ASN A 326 25.63 22.39 -9.08
N ALA A 327 25.48 21.38 -8.24
CA ALA A 327 24.26 20.57 -8.22
C ALA A 327 23.15 21.28 -7.45
N GLU A 328 21.91 20.94 -7.78
CA GLU A 328 20.71 21.52 -7.18
C GLU A 328 19.88 20.42 -6.53
N ALA A 329 19.39 20.66 -5.31
CA ALA A 329 18.37 19.85 -4.66
C ALA A 329 17.29 20.74 -4.02
N GLN A 330 16.04 20.28 -3.94
CA GLN A 330 15.05 20.95 -3.10
C GLN A 330 15.37 20.65 -1.64
N ASN A 331 15.16 19.41 -1.17
CA ASN A 331 15.38 19.04 0.22
C ASN A 331 16.33 17.86 0.36
N ILE A 332 17.15 17.86 1.41
CA ILE A 332 18.02 16.74 1.76
C ILE A 332 17.80 16.34 3.22
N HIS A 333 17.42 15.09 3.41
CA HIS A 333 17.26 14.41 4.69
C HIS A 333 18.31 13.30 4.78
N ALA A 334 19.18 13.37 5.79
CA ALA A 334 20.25 12.39 5.99
C ALA A 334 20.37 12.01 7.46
N GLY A 335 20.40 10.70 7.74
CA GLY A 335 20.61 10.18 9.09
C GLY A 335 21.99 10.50 9.69
N ALA A 336 22.98 10.86 8.87
CA ALA A 336 24.32 11.23 9.28
C ALA A 336 24.72 12.60 8.70
N ALA A 337 25.82 12.67 7.94
CA ALA A 337 26.36 13.94 7.45
C ALA A 337 25.79 14.34 6.08
N ILE A 338 25.64 15.64 5.85
CA ILE A 338 25.33 16.23 4.54
C ILE A 338 26.54 17.00 4.02
N THR A 339 26.91 16.78 2.76
CA THR A 339 27.97 17.55 2.07
C THR A 339 27.44 18.22 0.81
N LEU A 340 27.59 19.54 0.71
CA LEU A 340 27.25 20.32 -0.47
C LEU A 340 28.53 20.66 -1.21
N GLY A 341 28.63 20.27 -2.48
CA GLY A 341 29.73 20.67 -3.36
C GLY A 341 29.82 22.18 -3.55
N ALA A 342 30.94 22.66 -4.10
CA ALA A 342 31.13 24.08 -4.39
C ALA A 342 29.99 24.62 -5.26
N SER A 343 29.44 25.78 -4.90
CA SER A 343 28.26 26.39 -5.54
C SER A 343 27.02 25.50 -5.60
N GLY A 344 26.94 24.41 -4.81
CA GLY A 344 25.75 23.58 -4.71
C GLY A 344 24.61 24.35 -4.04
N GLN A 345 23.39 24.20 -4.55
CA GLN A 345 22.22 24.91 -4.06
C GLN A 345 21.21 23.91 -3.51
N VAL A 346 20.78 24.12 -2.27
CA VAL A 346 19.74 23.30 -1.65
C VAL A 346 18.70 24.21 -1.02
N GLN A 347 17.40 23.90 -1.11
CA GLN A 347 16.39 24.70 -0.42
C GLN A 347 16.46 24.46 1.10
N ALA A 348 16.40 23.21 1.55
CA ALA A 348 16.52 22.86 2.98
C ALA A 348 17.37 21.60 3.23
N VAL A 349 18.07 21.58 4.36
CA VAL A 349 18.92 20.45 4.78
C VAL A 349 18.63 20.01 6.21
N TYR A 350 18.55 18.69 6.40
CA TYR A 350 18.29 18.02 7.68
C TYR A 350 19.31 16.89 7.86
N ALA A 351 20.31 17.10 8.71
CA ALA A 351 21.39 16.14 8.96
C ALA A 351 21.34 15.64 10.40
N GLY A 352 21.48 14.33 10.62
CA GLY A 352 21.66 13.76 11.95
C GLY A 352 23.06 14.01 12.55
N ALA A 353 24.02 14.50 11.75
CA ALA A 353 25.37 14.83 12.19
C ALA A 353 25.85 16.17 11.59
N ALA A 354 26.94 16.16 10.82
CA ALA A 354 27.58 17.38 10.32
C ALA A 354 27.00 17.84 8.97
N ILE A 355 26.91 19.15 8.78
CA ILE A 355 26.66 19.78 7.48
C ILE A 355 27.95 20.45 7.00
N THR A 356 28.44 20.05 5.83
CA THR A 356 29.64 20.63 5.20
C THR A 356 29.25 21.38 3.94
N LEU A 357 29.56 22.67 3.89
CA LEU A 357 29.30 23.54 2.75
C LEU A 357 30.59 23.79 1.96
N GLY A 358 30.59 23.46 0.67
CA GLY A 358 31.61 23.86 -0.26
C GLY A 358 31.62 25.37 -0.50
N ALA A 359 32.70 25.87 -1.11
CA ALA A 359 32.82 27.29 -1.43
C ALA A 359 31.64 27.76 -2.31
N GLY A 360 30.92 28.81 -1.86
CA GLY A 360 29.77 29.35 -2.57
C GLY A 360 28.50 28.50 -2.51
N ALA A 361 28.48 27.39 -1.78
CA ALA A 361 27.26 26.60 -1.57
C ALA A 361 26.24 27.38 -0.71
N SER A 362 24.96 27.18 -0.96
CA SER A 362 23.88 27.90 -0.27
C SER A 362 22.74 26.96 0.14
N THR A 363 22.15 27.25 1.31
CA THR A 363 20.89 26.67 1.76
C THR A 363 19.96 27.75 2.35
N ASN A 364 18.66 27.67 2.04
CA ASN A 364 17.65 28.66 2.46
C ASN A 364 16.98 28.30 3.80
N GLY A 365 17.09 27.05 4.26
CA GLY A 365 16.53 26.56 5.51
C GLY A 365 17.47 25.56 6.20
N VAL A 366 17.84 25.86 7.44
CA VAL A 366 18.60 24.96 8.32
C VAL A 366 17.91 24.98 9.67
N LEU A 367 16.99 24.05 9.96
CA LEU A 367 16.34 23.99 11.28
C LEU A 367 15.99 22.55 11.68
N ASN A 368 16.64 22.13 12.78
CA ASN A 368 16.37 21.04 13.74
C ASN A 368 16.79 19.58 13.49
N ASP A 369 17.26 19.01 14.60
CA ASP A 369 17.64 17.62 14.88
C ASP A 369 16.39 16.71 14.83
N ASP A 370 16.15 16.04 13.69
CA ASP A 370 15.51 14.70 13.59
C ASP A 370 15.03 14.43 12.15
N ALA A 371 15.96 14.40 11.19
CA ALA A 371 15.64 14.02 9.81
C ALA A 371 15.12 12.56 9.67
N ASN A 372 15.24 11.76 10.74
CA ASN A 372 14.94 10.33 10.80
C ASN A 372 14.12 9.97 12.07
N GLY A 373 13.44 10.94 12.68
CA GLY A 373 12.46 10.61 13.71
C GLY A 373 11.38 9.71 13.09
N ASP A 374 11.15 8.53 13.65
CA ASP A 374 10.15 7.51 13.27
C ASP A 374 8.68 8.03 13.14
N GLN A 375 8.46 9.34 13.24
CA GLN A 375 7.16 10.00 13.23
C GLN A 375 6.53 10.14 11.83
N TYR A 376 7.22 9.72 10.77
CA TYR A 376 6.71 9.69 9.39
C TYR A 376 6.66 8.27 8.78
N ALA A 377 6.54 7.23 9.62
CA ALA A 377 6.47 5.84 9.18
C ALA A 377 5.09 5.47 8.56
N ASP A 378 4.72 6.12 7.46
CA ASP A 378 3.67 5.59 6.59
C ASP A 378 4.21 4.35 5.84
N ALA A 379 3.34 3.40 5.52
CA ALA A 379 3.72 2.18 4.79
C ALA A 379 4.22 2.47 3.35
N GLU A 380 3.93 3.67 2.85
CA GLU A 380 4.35 4.20 1.54
C GLU A 380 5.68 4.98 1.61
N ASP A 381 6.18 5.25 2.83
CA ASP A 381 7.42 5.96 3.03
C ASP A 381 8.65 5.03 2.88
N ILE A 382 9.34 5.10 1.74
CA ILE A 382 10.56 4.31 1.48
C ILE A 382 11.82 4.93 2.15
N HIS A 383 11.71 5.97 2.98
CA HIS A 383 12.86 6.67 3.57
C HIS A 383 13.70 5.82 4.54
N ASN A 384 13.17 4.71 5.07
CA ASN A 384 13.87 3.87 6.05
C ASN A 384 14.08 2.41 5.58
N SER A 385 15.10 1.76 6.15
CA SER A 385 15.53 0.40 5.80
C SER A 385 14.46 -0.66 6.01
N GLY A 386 13.54 -0.46 6.97
CA GLY A 386 12.43 -1.37 7.23
C GLY A 386 11.41 -1.36 6.09
N ASN A 387 11.03 -0.17 5.61
CA ASN A 387 10.10 -0.03 4.50
C ASN A 387 10.71 -0.49 3.17
N MET A 388 12.00 -0.23 2.92
CA MET A 388 12.69 -0.82 1.76
C MET A 388 12.76 -2.36 1.80
N ALA A 389 12.91 -2.97 2.98
CA ALA A 389 12.88 -4.43 3.09
C ALA A 389 11.52 -5.02 2.70
N LYS A 390 10.42 -4.36 3.06
CA LYS A 390 9.06 -4.73 2.64
C LYS A 390 8.90 -4.63 1.12
N VAL A 391 9.33 -3.53 0.52
CA VAL A 391 9.23 -3.33 -0.94
C VAL A 391 10.04 -4.37 -1.72
N ILE A 392 11.22 -4.78 -1.25
CA ILE A 392 11.98 -5.89 -1.88
C ILE A 392 11.29 -7.24 -1.69
N ALA A 393 10.61 -7.47 -0.56
CA ALA A 393 9.77 -8.65 -0.39
C ALA A 393 8.60 -8.65 -1.37
N GLU A 394 7.99 -7.48 -1.64
CA GLU A 394 6.95 -7.34 -2.66
C GLU A 394 7.45 -7.64 -4.08
N ILE A 395 8.66 -7.21 -4.46
CA ILE A 395 9.27 -7.63 -5.73
C ILE A 395 9.29 -9.16 -5.83
N THR A 396 9.71 -9.84 -4.76
CA THR A 396 9.78 -11.31 -4.72
C THR A 396 8.39 -11.97 -4.81
N LYS A 397 7.38 -11.38 -4.15
CA LYS A 397 5.98 -11.83 -4.23
C LYS A 397 5.44 -11.67 -5.66
N THR A 398 5.62 -10.51 -6.27
CA THR A 398 5.23 -10.25 -7.66
C THR A 398 5.92 -11.21 -8.64
N GLN A 399 7.22 -11.46 -8.47
CA GLN A 399 7.93 -12.47 -9.28
C GLN A 399 7.32 -13.87 -9.14
N SER A 400 6.87 -14.23 -7.94
CA SER A 400 6.23 -15.53 -7.68
C SER A 400 4.86 -15.64 -8.36
N ALA A 401 4.04 -14.58 -8.27
CA ALA A 401 2.75 -14.49 -8.95
C ALA A 401 2.90 -14.57 -10.49
N LEU A 402 3.84 -13.79 -11.05
CA LEU A 402 4.16 -13.82 -12.48
C LEU A 402 4.65 -15.21 -12.92
N SER A 403 5.50 -15.86 -12.12
CA SER A 403 6.01 -17.21 -12.42
C SER A 403 4.93 -18.30 -12.37
N ALA A 404 3.85 -18.09 -11.64
CA ALA A 404 2.73 -19.02 -11.54
C ALA A 404 1.78 -18.96 -12.76
N LEU A 405 1.91 -17.93 -13.60
CA LEU A 405 1.11 -17.79 -14.81
C LEU A 405 1.37 -18.94 -15.79
N LYS A 406 0.29 -19.51 -16.32
CA LYS A 406 0.38 -20.59 -17.31
C LYS A 406 0.89 -20.03 -18.65
N PRO A 407 1.92 -20.65 -19.26
CA PRO A 407 2.40 -20.26 -20.59
C PRO A 407 1.28 -20.30 -21.62
N SER A 408 1.26 -19.30 -22.51
CA SER A 408 0.32 -19.27 -23.62
C SER A 408 0.66 -20.38 -24.61
N SER A 409 -0.28 -21.30 -24.84
CA SER A 409 -0.07 -22.48 -25.69
C SER A 409 0.35 -22.15 -27.13
N ALA A 410 0.01 -20.96 -27.62
CA ALA A 410 0.38 -20.46 -28.95
C ALA A 410 1.82 -19.93 -29.05
N ASN A 411 2.43 -19.49 -27.94
CA ASN A 411 3.72 -18.80 -27.94
C ASN A 411 4.90 -19.78 -27.87
N GLY A 412 4.73 -20.91 -27.17
CA GLY A 412 5.82 -21.87 -26.93
C GLY A 412 6.98 -21.27 -26.11
N PRO A 413 8.02 -22.06 -25.81
CA PRO A 413 9.15 -21.57 -25.04
C PRO A 413 10.05 -20.64 -25.87
N LEU A 414 10.67 -19.66 -25.21
CA LEU A 414 11.74 -18.85 -25.77
C LEU A 414 13.00 -19.67 -26.00
N TYR A 415 13.69 -19.37 -27.10
CA TYR A 415 15.00 -19.97 -27.37
C TYR A 415 16.06 -19.37 -26.45
N THR A 416 17.01 -20.19 -26.01
CA THR A 416 18.14 -19.76 -25.17
C THR A 416 19.06 -18.77 -25.87
N THR A 417 19.01 -18.71 -27.21
CA THR A 417 19.66 -17.67 -28.00
C THR A 417 18.70 -17.22 -29.10
N MET A 418 18.51 -15.91 -29.24
CA MET A 418 17.68 -15.33 -30.28
C MET A 418 18.31 -14.08 -30.90
N GLY A 419 18.05 -13.86 -32.19
CA GLY A 419 18.33 -12.59 -32.87
C GLY A 419 17.05 -11.75 -32.96
N THR A 420 16.87 -11.04 -34.07
CA THR A 420 15.61 -10.35 -34.38
C THR A 420 14.41 -11.30 -34.31
N ARG A 421 13.36 -10.91 -33.60
CA ARG A 421 12.19 -11.75 -33.35
C ARG A 421 10.93 -10.92 -33.06
N THR A 422 9.79 -11.40 -33.53
CA THR A 422 8.46 -10.89 -33.17
C THR A 422 7.81 -11.78 -32.11
N LEU A 423 7.19 -11.18 -31.09
CA LEU A 423 6.50 -11.83 -29.99
C LEU A 423 5.03 -11.38 -29.96
N ALA A 424 4.12 -12.34 -30.06
CA ALA A 424 2.68 -12.11 -29.86
C ALA A 424 2.35 -11.97 -28.36
N PRO A 425 1.21 -11.35 -28.00
CA PRO A 425 0.80 -11.17 -26.61
C PRO A 425 0.63 -12.52 -25.91
N GLY A 426 0.80 -12.52 -24.59
CA GLY A 426 0.65 -13.68 -23.72
C GLY A 426 1.87 -13.96 -22.85
N VAL A 427 1.83 -15.13 -22.21
CA VAL A 427 2.85 -15.58 -21.26
C VAL A 427 3.86 -16.45 -22.00
N TRP A 428 5.12 -16.00 -22.01
CA TRP A 428 6.28 -16.69 -22.56
C TRP A 428 7.10 -17.31 -21.43
N GLU A 429 7.64 -18.50 -21.64
CA GLU A 429 8.54 -19.17 -20.69
C GLU A 429 9.93 -19.38 -21.29
N GLY A 430 10.97 -19.36 -20.46
CA GLY A 430 12.34 -19.66 -20.86
C GLY A 430 13.26 -19.88 -19.66
N SER A 431 14.47 -20.38 -19.92
CA SER A 431 15.54 -20.43 -18.92
C SER A 431 16.45 -19.20 -19.07
N ALA A 432 17.75 -19.39 -19.37
CA ALA A 432 18.63 -18.30 -19.73
C ALA A 432 18.42 -17.92 -21.19
N VAL A 433 18.25 -16.63 -21.47
CA VAL A 433 18.06 -16.11 -22.84
C VAL A 433 19.17 -15.12 -23.17
N SER A 434 19.80 -15.32 -24.32
CA SER A 434 20.79 -14.41 -24.90
C SER A 434 20.27 -13.83 -26.21
N ILE A 435 20.11 -12.51 -26.27
CA ILE A 435 19.72 -11.79 -27.48
C ILE A 435 21.00 -11.31 -28.18
N ALA A 436 21.15 -11.64 -29.46
CA ALA A 436 22.31 -11.22 -30.25
C ALA A 436 22.35 -9.69 -30.39
N ALA A 437 23.56 -9.11 -30.48
CA ALA A 437 23.74 -7.67 -30.70
C ALA A 437 23.09 -7.22 -32.02
N SER A 438 22.67 -5.95 -32.07
CA SER A 438 21.99 -5.35 -33.22
C SER A 438 20.71 -6.06 -33.65
N SER A 439 20.02 -6.71 -32.70
CA SER A 439 18.71 -7.32 -32.94
C SER A 439 17.58 -6.32 -32.72
N THR A 440 16.43 -6.61 -33.34
CA THR A 440 15.15 -5.94 -33.01
C THR A 440 14.18 -6.96 -32.42
N ILE A 441 13.68 -6.69 -31.22
CA ILE A 441 12.60 -7.47 -30.62
C ILE A 441 11.30 -6.68 -30.75
N THR A 442 10.35 -7.24 -31.49
CA THR A 442 9.09 -6.61 -31.82
C THR A 442 7.95 -7.24 -31.02
N PHE A 443 7.24 -6.45 -30.23
CA PHE A 443 6.01 -6.84 -29.56
C PHE A 443 4.83 -6.49 -30.48
N ASP A 444 4.17 -7.50 -31.02
CA ASP A 444 3.12 -7.31 -32.03
C ASP A 444 1.74 -7.50 -31.39
N ALA A 445 0.98 -6.41 -31.27
CA ALA A 445 -0.34 -6.39 -30.65
C ALA A 445 -1.44 -7.01 -31.53
N ASP A 446 -1.17 -7.29 -32.81
CA ASP A 446 -2.16 -7.75 -33.81
C ASP A 446 -3.32 -6.76 -34.03
N GLU A 447 -3.31 -6.04 -35.15
CA GLU A 447 -4.13 -4.83 -35.46
C GLU A 447 -5.66 -5.04 -35.54
N TYR A 448 -6.18 -6.23 -35.26
CA TYR A 448 -7.58 -6.57 -35.58
C TYR A 448 -8.58 -6.33 -34.43
N THR A 449 -8.15 -5.76 -33.30
CA THR A 449 -9.03 -5.50 -32.14
C THR A 449 -8.76 -4.15 -31.51
N ASP A 450 -9.79 -3.31 -31.37
CA ASP A 450 -9.72 -2.04 -30.63
C ASP A 450 -10.11 -2.22 -29.15
N ASN A 451 -9.59 -1.33 -28.29
CA ASN A 451 -9.81 -1.29 -26.84
C ASN A 451 -9.41 -2.59 -26.13
N LYS A 452 -8.21 -3.09 -26.45
CA LYS A 452 -7.63 -4.27 -25.80
C LYS A 452 -6.37 -3.95 -25.03
N ASP A 453 -6.23 -4.67 -23.91
CA ASP A 453 -5.00 -4.69 -23.14
C ASP A 453 -4.11 -5.83 -23.65
N HIS A 454 -3.06 -5.46 -24.38
CA HIS A 454 -2.08 -6.40 -24.90
C HIS A 454 -0.97 -6.58 -23.88
N VAL A 455 -0.86 -7.78 -23.33
CA VAL A 455 0.07 -8.07 -22.24
C VAL A 455 1.08 -9.12 -22.68
N TRP A 456 2.37 -8.83 -22.50
CA TRP A 456 3.47 -9.76 -22.66
C TRP A 456 4.11 -10.00 -21.31
N VAL A 457 4.00 -11.23 -20.80
CA VAL A 457 4.75 -11.66 -19.60
C VAL A 457 5.87 -12.59 -20.05
N ILE A 458 7.11 -12.17 -19.88
CA ILE A 458 8.28 -12.96 -20.24
C ILE A 458 8.91 -13.54 -18.97
N ASN A 459 8.59 -14.80 -18.67
CA ASN A 459 9.09 -15.53 -17.50
C ASN A 459 10.38 -16.28 -17.84
N LEU A 460 11.50 -15.83 -17.30
CA LEU A 460 12.82 -16.45 -17.44
C LEU A 460 13.29 -16.97 -16.09
N SER A 461 13.55 -18.27 -15.96
CA SER A 461 14.03 -18.84 -14.69
C SER A 461 15.50 -18.48 -14.37
N GLU A 462 16.28 -18.09 -15.37
CA GLU A 462 17.68 -17.72 -15.23
C GLU A 462 17.94 -16.29 -15.77
N ALA A 463 19.14 -16.03 -16.31
CA ALA A 463 19.58 -14.69 -16.68
C ALA A 463 19.09 -14.26 -18.08
N LEU A 464 18.87 -12.96 -18.25
CA LEU A 464 18.67 -12.31 -19.54
C LEU A 464 19.93 -11.54 -19.94
N THR A 465 20.51 -11.88 -21.08
CA THR A 465 21.64 -11.14 -21.66
C THR A 465 21.21 -10.55 -23.00
N VAL A 466 21.31 -9.23 -23.13
CA VAL A 466 20.97 -8.51 -24.35
C VAL A 466 22.25 -7.96 -24.97
N GLY A 467 22.51 -8.30 -26.22
CA GLY A 467 23.66 -7.79 -26.96
C GLY A 467 23.57 -6.29 -27.20
N ALA A 468 24.71 -5.65 -27.43
CA ALA A 468 24.80 -4.21 -27.67
C ALA A 468 23.91 -3.75 -28.85
N SER A 469 23.45 -2.50 -28.79
CA SER A 469 22.64 -1.86 -29.84
C SER A 469 21.35 -2.62 -30.19
N THR A 470 20.76 -3.33 -29.22
CA THR A 470 19.47 -4.00 -29.41
C THR A 470 18.33 -2.99 -29.22
N HIS A 471 17.30 -3.09 -30.06
CA HIS A 471 16.12 -2.26 -30.01
C HIS A 471 14.87 -3.08 -29.68
N PHE A 472 13.95 -2.50 -28.91
CA PHE A 472 12.67 -3.09 -28.56
C PHE A 472 11.55 -2.14 -29.01
N GLU A 473 10.61 -2.66 -29.80
CA GLU A 473 9.54 -1.88 -30.38
C GLU A 473 8.19 -2.56 -30.19
N ILE A 474 7.12 -1.77 -30.29
CA ILE A 474 5.74 -2.28 -30.31
C ILE A 474 5.17 -1.90 -31.67
N ILE A 475 4.47 -2.85 -32.30
CA ILE A 475 3.70 -2.63 -33.51
C ILE A 475 2.25 -3.07 -33.29
N GLY A 476 1.38 -2.63 -34.19
CA GLY A 476 0.00 -3.10 -34.26
C GLY A 476 -0.94 -2.61 -33.16
N LEU A 477 -0.56 -1.56 -32.40
CA LEU A 477 -1.45 -0.97 -31.41
C LEU A 477 -2.57 -0.16 -32.07
N GLY A 478 -3.82 -0.59 -31.83
CA GLY A 478 -5.03 0.11 -32.25
C GLY A 478 -5.34 1.33 -31.38
N ASN A 479 -6.43 2.03 -31.71
CA ASN A 479 -6.87 3.18 -30.92
C ASN A 479 -7.54 2.73 -29.62
N GLY A 480 -7.09 3.25 -28.48
CA GLY A 480 -7.59 2.87 -27.16
C GLY A 480 -6.98 1.57 -26.61
N ASP A 481 -6.03 0.95 -27.33
CA ASP A 481 -5.29 -0.21 -26.85
C ASP A 481 -4.25 0.17 -25.81
N THR A 482 -3.93 -0.78 -24.93
CA THR A 482 -2.80 -0.68 -23.99
C THR A 482 -1.76 -1.76 -24.24
N ALA A 483 -0.52 -1.49 -23.86
CA ALA A 483 0.58 -2.43 -24.00
C ALA A 483 1.36 -2.55 -22.70
N SER A 484 1.40 -3.77 -22.16
CA SER A 484 2.11 -4.09 -20.92
C SER A 484 3.19 -5.12 -21.20
N ILE A 485 4.45 -4.70 -21.20
CA ILE A 485 5.60 -5.60 -21.36
C ILE A 485 6.23 -5.81 -19.98
N ILE A 486 6.20 -7.05 -19.51
CA ILE A 486 6.69 -7.46 -18.19
C ILE A 486 7.78 -8.50 -18.38
N TRP A 487 8.97 -8.20 -17.87
CA TRP A 487 10.10 -9.13 -17.84
C TRP A 487 10.26 -9.65 -16.42
N ASN A 488 9.98 -10.93 -16.20
CA ASN A 488 10.23 -11.58 -14.92
C ASN A 488 11.45 -12.50 -15.05
N VAL A 489 12.58 -12.06 -14.49
CA VAL A 489 13.90 -12.70 -14.68
C VAL A 489 14.40 -13.23 -13.34
N GLY A 490 14.60 -14.53 -13.22
CA GLY A 490 14.97 -15.20 -11.97
C GLY A 490 16.40 -14.89 -11.50
N ALA A 491 17.31 -14.55 -12.42
CA ALA A 491 18.70 -14.21 -12.11
C ALA A 491 19.04 -12.76 -12.48
N ALA A 492 20.18 -12.51 -13.13
CA ALA A 492 20.62 -11.18 -13.50
C ALA A 492 20.14 -10.76 -14.91
N VAL A 493 19.99 -9.45 -15.11
CA VAL A 493 19.81 -8.84 -16.44
C VAL A 493 21.10 -8.13 -16.83
N THR A 494 21.59 -8.36 -18.05
CA THR A 494 22.73 -7.64 -18.62
C THR A 494 22.35 -7.01 -19.95
N LEU A 495 22.49 -5.69 -20.07
CA LEU A 495 22.19 -4.94 -21.28
C LEU A 495 23.49 -4.41 -21.89
N GLY A 496 23.82 -4.87 -23.09
CA GLY A 496 24.97 -4.38 -23.84
C GLY A 496 24.81 -2.92 -24.25
N ALA A 497 25.93 -2.22 -24.42
CA ALA A 497 25.96 -0.79 -24.68
C ALA A 497 25.03 -0.33 -25.82
N GLY A 498 24.40 0.83 -25.63
CA GLY A 498 23.50 1.43 -26.62
C GLY A 498 22.18 0.67 -26.82
N THR A 499 21.84 -0.26 -25.91
CA THR A 499 20.52 -0.90 -25.91
C THR A 499 19.47 0.09 -25.41
N SER A 500 18.33 0.14 -26.09
CA SER A 500 17.13 0.85 -25.66
C SER A 500 16.09 -0.17 -25.20
N PHE A 501 16.17 -0.58 -23.94
CA PHE A 501 15.32 -1.61 -23.35
C PHE A 501 13.89 -1.09 -23.13
N ARG A 502 12.90 -1.97 -23.29
CA ARG A 502 11.48 -1.62 -23.12
C ARG A 502 10.75 -2.65 -22.27
N GLY A 503 9.89 -2.16 -21.40
CA GLY A 503 9.08 -2.94 -20.46
C GLY A 503 9.56 -2.78 -19.02
N THR A 504 8.72 -3.24 -18.10
CA THR A 504 9.00 -3.28 -16.67
C THR A 504 9.66 -4.61 -16.32
N ALA A 505 10.83 -4.55 -15.69
CA ALA A 505 11.59 -5.74 -15.33
C ALA A 505 11.58 -5.99 -13.81
N PHE A 506 11.18 -7.20 -13.42
CA PHE A 506 11.36 -7.76 -12.09
C PHE A 506 12.50 -8.76 -12.13
N VAL A 507 13.56 -8.51 -11.36
CA VAL A 507 14.85 -9.18 -11.49
C VAL A 507 15.28 -9.78 -10.14
N GLY A 508 15.46 -11.09 -10.11
CA GLY A 508 15.87 -11.84 -8.91
C GLY A 508 17.35 -11.68 -8.54
N GLY A 509 18.12 -10.95 -9.35
CA GLY A 509 19.52 -10.61 -9.14
C GLY A 509 19.84 -9.15 -9.50
N ALA A 510 21.04 -8.91 -10.03
CA ALA A 510 21.50 -7.57 -10.40
C ALA A 510 21.13 -7.19 -11.85
N VAL A 511 21.05 -5.88 -12.10
CA VAL A 511 20.93 -5.30 -13.44
C VAL A 511 22.23 -4.61 -13.83
N ASN A 512 22.88 -5.09 -14.89
CA ASN A 512 24.14 -4.57 -15.42
C ASN A 512 23.93 -3.91 -16.79
N ALA A 513 23.77 -2.60 -16.79
CA ALA A 513 23.29 -1.84 -17.95
C ALA A 513 23.83 -0.39 -18.01
N ALA A 514 25.01 -0.12 -17.43
CA ALA A 514 25.57 1.23 -17.23
C ALA A 514 25.65 2.13 -18.49
N THR A 515 25.59 1.55 -19.69
CA THR A 515 25.69 2.26 -20.98
C THR A 515 24.46 2.04 -21.87
N SER A 516 23.35 1.67 -21.24
CA SER A 516 22.07 1.37 -21.88
C SER A 516 20.98 2.23 -21.25
N SER A 517 19.88 2.42 -21.96
CA SER A 517 18.70 3.10 -21.44
C SER A 517 17.51 2.16 -21.37
N VAL A 518 16.61 2.45 -20.44
CA VAL A 518 15.24 1.96 -20.48
C VAL A 518 14.40 3.08 -21.10
N SER A 519 13.91 2.88 -22.32
CA SER A 519 13.11 3.89 -23.02
C SER A 519 11.74 4.04 -22.40
N CYS A 520 11.09 2.92 -22.10
CA CYS A 520 9.80 2.87 -21.45
C CYS A 520 9.73 1.67 -20.52
N GLY A 521 9.33 1.92 -19.27
CA GLY A 521 9.24 0.91 -18.22
C GLY A 521 10.14 1.20 -17.03
N HIS A 522 10.23 0.22 -16.13
CA HIS A 522 10.85 0.35 -14.82
C HIS A 522 11.79 -0.81 -14.52
N LEU A 523 12.70 -0.64 -13.56
CA LEU A 523 13.65 -1.67 -13.13
C LEU A 523 13.51 -1.98 -11.65
N TYR A 524 13.03 -3.18 -11.31
CA TYR A 524 12.88 -3.65 -9.95
C TYR A 524 13.77 -4.87 -9.74
N ALA A 525 14.76 -4.74 -8.88
CA ALA A 525 15.77 -5.77 -8.67
C ALA A 525 15.96 -6.07 -7.19
N THR A 526 16.10 -7.35 -6.83
CA THR A 526 16.54 -7.73 -5.48
C THR A 526 18.04 -7.49 -5.29
N GLY A 527 18.81 -7.40 -6.38
CA GLY A 527 20.22 -7.03 -6.41
C GLY A 527 20.48 -5.54 -6.66
N ALA A 528 21.72 -5.22 -7.04
CA ALA A 528 22.12 -3.87 -7.44
C ALA A 528 21.68 -3.54 -8.87
N ILE A 529 21.44 -2.26 -9.15
CA ILE A 529 21.15 -1.74 -10.49
C ILE A 529 22.27 -0.78 -10.90
N SER A 530 22.79 -0.99 -12.10
CA SER A 530 23.65 -0.03 -12.79
C SER A 530 23.06 0.22 -14.17
N ILE A 531 22.64 1.44 -14.46
CA ILE A 531 21.92 1.80 -15.68
C ILE A 531 22.36 3.17 -16.20
N GLY A 532 22.29 3.37 -17.52
CA GLY A 532 22.50 4.68 -18.12
C GLY A 532 21.37 5.63 -17.75
N SER A 533 20.17 5.41 -18.27
CA SER A 533 19.01 6.30 -18.04
C SER A 533 17.69 5.53 -18.09
N ILE A 534 16.61 6.14 -17.55
CA ILE A 534 15.26 5.54 -17.52
C ILE A 534 14.22 6.59 -17.95
N GLY A 535 13.34 6.22 -18.87
CA GLY A 535 12.35 7.11 -19.48
C GLY A 535 12.89 7.95 -20.64
N VAL A 536 13.99 7.51 -21.27
CA VAL A 536 14.61 8.18 -22.41
C VAL A 536 15.06 7.19 -23.49
N ASP A 537 15.10 7.63 -24.74
CA ASP A 537 15.67 6.85 -25.84
C ASP A 537 17.19 6.61 -25.66
N SER A 538 17.79 5.82 -26.55
CA SER A 538 19.25 5.57 -26.52
C SER A 538 20.10 6.80 -26.82
N ALA A 539 19.52 7.89 -27.32
CA ALA A 539 20.17 9.18 -27.51
C ALA A 539 20.01 10.10 -26.28
N GLY A 540 19.24 9.70 -25.27
CA GLY A 540 18.97 10.46 -24.06
C GLY A 540 17.78 11.43 -24.18
N SER A 541 16.97 11.34 -25.24
CA SER A 541 15.77 12.16 -25.42
C SER A 541 14.62 11.60 -24.56
N PRO A 542 13.89 12.45 -23.80
CA PRO A 542 12.69 12.02 -23.09
C PRO A 542 11.68 11.34 -24.01
N ILE A 543 11.16 10.20 -23.58
CA ILE A 543 10.07 9.50 -24.27
C ILE A 543 8.81 9.55 -23.40
N THR A 544 7.67 9.85 -24.01
CA THR A 544 6.36 9.59 -23.42
C THR A 544 5.96 8.16 -23.75
N CYS A 545 5.73 7.35 -22.72
CA CYS A 545 5.34 5.96 -22.89
C CYS A 545 3.83 5.84 -23.08
N GLU A 546 3.44 4.90 -23.93
CA GLU A 546 2.07 4.51 -24.15
C GLU A 546 1.57 3.81 -22.88
N ASN A 547 0.56 4.38 -22.23
CA ASN A 547 -0.11 3.81 -21.06
C ASN A 547 0.86 3.31 -19.98
N SER A 548 1.75 4.19 -19.48
CA SER A 548 2.78 3.86 -18.47
C SER A 548 2.26 3.08 -17.26
N ASP A 549 0.97 3.27 -16.93
CA ASP A 549 0.33 2.69 -15.77
C ASP A 549 -0.28 1.30 -16.02
N ALA A 550 -0.44 0.89 -17.29
CA ALA A 550 -1.14 -0.35 -17.66
C ALA A 550 -0.47 -1.61 -17.08
N VAL A 551 0.84 -1.58 -16.87
CA VAL A 551 1.56 -2.67 -16.19
C VAL A 551 1.07 -2.83 -14.76
N PHE A 552 0.90 -1.73 -14.01
CA PHE A 552 0.48 -1.80 -12.61
C PHE A 552 -0.99 -2.21 -12.49
N THR A 553 -1.85 -1.72 -13.36
CA THR A 553 -3.23 -2.21 -13.47
C THR A 553 -3.28 -3.71 -13.74
N TYR A 554 -2.41 -4.24 -14.61
CA TYR A 554 -2.33 -5.68 -14.83
C TYR A 554 -1.83 -6.44 -13.60
N LEU A 555 -0.78 -5.94 -12.92
CA LEU A 555 -0.24 -6.59 -11.72
C LEU A 555 -1.27 -6.66 -10.58
N GLU A 556 -2.12 -5.65 -10.43
CA GLU A 556 -3.23 -5.64 -9.47
C GLU A 556 -4.26 -6.76 -9.74
N THR A 557 -4.32 -7.31 -10.95
CA THR A 557 -5.19 -8.47 -11.27
C THR A 557 -4.56 -9.83 -10.92
N LEU A 558 -3.27 -9.86 -10.57
CA LEU A 558 -2.54 -11.09 -10.23
C LEU A 558 -2.54 -11.39 -8.74
N ASP A 559 -2.85 -10.39 -7.92
CA ASP A 559 -3.09 -10.50 -6.48
C ASP A 559 -4.54 -10.93 -6.20
#